data_AF-A0A967PWZ6-F1
#
_entry.id   AF-A0A967PWZ6-F1
#
_cell.length_a   1.000
_cell.length_b   1.000
_cell.length_c   1.000
_cell.angle_alpha   90.00
_cell.angle_beta   90.00
_cell.angle_gamma   90.00
#
_symmetry.space_group_name_H-M   'P 1'
#
loop_
_entity.id
_entity.type
_entity.pdbx_description
1 polymer ?
#
loop_
_entity_poly.entity_id
_entity_poly.type
_entity_poly.pdbx_seq_one_letter_code
_entity_poly.pdbx_strand_id
1 'polypeptide(L)'
;SKKLETYAQEWADTLQSQGCSPEHREQDLYGENIAWASGVRLTPERVVAMWGEEREFYDYGSNSCEEGKVCGHYTQVVWEDTRRVGCAVARCEKSEVWVCNYDPPGNWVGEKPY
;
A
#
# COMPACT_ATOMS: atom_id res chain seq x y z
N SER A 1 -14.09 -2.16 0.45
CA SER A 1 -14.96 -1.30 1.26
C SER A 1 -15.23 -0.05 0.46
N LYS A 2 -16.49 0.23 0.10
CA LYS A 2 -16.81 1.37 -0.79
C LYS A 2 -16.27 2.72 -0.27
N LYS A 3 -16.34 2.95 1.04
CA LYS A 3 -15.78 4.17 1.67
C LYS A 3 -14.27 4.30 1.43
N LEU A 4 -13.54 3.20 1.61
CA LEU A 4 -12.08 3.20 1.42
C LEU A 4 -11.70 3.21 -0.07
N GLU A 5 -12.50 2.62 -0.95
CA GLU A 5 -12.32 2.70 -2.40
C GLU A 5 -12.43 4.16 -2.88
N THR A 6 -13.44 4.90 -2.41
CA THR A 6 -13.57 6.33 -2.71
C THR A 6 -12.38 7.13 -2.16
N TYR A 7 -11.99 6.89 -0.90
CA TYR A 7 -10.86 7.57 -0.27
C TYR A 7 -9.53 7.31 -1.01
N ALA A 8 -9.30 6.06 -1.42
CA ALA A 8 -8.14 5.67 -2.23
C ALA A 8 -8.17 6.35 -3.61
N GLN A 9 -9.34 6.43 -4.26
CA GLN A 9 -9.48 7.06 -5.56
C GLN A 9 -9.17 8.56 -5.50
N GLU A 10 -9.65 9.27 -4.48
CA GLU A 10 -9.33 10.68 -4.26
C GLU A 10 -7.82 10.92 -4.18
N TRP A 11 -7.07 10.02 -3.52
CA TRP A 11 -5.62 10.14 -3.47
C TRP A 11 -4.96 9.76 -4.79
N ALA A 12 -5.38 8.66 -5.42
CA ALA A 12 -4.85 8.23 -6.70
C ALA A 12 -5.01 9.33 -7.77
N ASP A 13 -6.15 10.02 -7.80
CA ASP A 13 -6.42 11.14 -8.70
C ASP A 13 -5.53 12.36 -8.38
N THR A 14 -5.29 12.62 -7.09
CA THR A 14 -4.34 13.66 -6.65
C THR A 14 -2.94 13.35 -7.16
N LEU A 15 -2.43 12.14 -6.94
CA LEU A 15 -1.12 11.71 -7.43
C LEU A 15 -1.05 11.74 -8.96
N GLN A 16 -2.13 11.38 -9.66
CA GLN A 16 -2.20 11.48 -11.12
C GLN A 16 -1.99 12.92 -11.61
N SER A 17 -2.65 13.90 -10.97
CA SER A 17 -2.47 15.32 -11.29
C SER A 17 -1.04 15.85 -11.03
N GLN A 18 -0.29 15.14 -10.19
CA GLN A 18 1.10 15.43 -9.84
C GLN A 18 2.10 14.57 -10.65
N GLY A 19 1.64 13.93 -11.74
CA GLY A 19 2.48 13.15 -12.64
C GLY A 19 2.63 11.67 -12.26
N CYS A 20 1.72 11.14 -11.43
CA CYS A 20 1.80 9.80 -10.85
C CYS A 20 3.10 9.55 -10.08
N SER A 21 3.63 10.55 -9.37
CA SER A 21 4.70 10.30 -8.41
C SER A 21 4.11 9.55 -7.20
N PRO A 22 4.65 8.40 -6.77
CA PRO A 22 4.15 7.71 -5.59
C PRO A 22 4.51 8.51 -4.33
N GLU A 23 3.51 8.97 -3.60
CA GLU A 23 3.68 9.71 -2.35
C GLU A 23 2.52 9.41 -1.40
N HIS A 24 2.85 9.21 -0.13
CA HIS A 24 1.86 8.95 0.91
C HIS A 24 1.07 10.22 1.27
N ARG A 25 -0.19 10.05 1.64
CA ARG A 25 -1.01 11.16 2.14
C ARG A 25 -0.48 11.65 3.49
N GLU A 26 -0.16 12.95 3.63
CA GLU A 26 0.47 13.52 4.84
C GLU A 26 -0.39 13.48 6.14
N GLN A 27 -1.66 13.05 6.07
CA GLN A 27 -2.57 12.94 7.21
C GLN A 27 -3.57 11.79 6.99
N ASP A 28 -3.07 10.56 6.89
CA ASP A 28 -3.95 9.41 6.69
C ASP A 28 -4.66 9.00 8.00
N LEU A 29 -5.97 8.81 7.90
CA LEU A 29 -6.81 8.24 8.96
C LEU A 29 -6.78 6.70 8.94
N TYR A 30 -6.24 6.13 7.87
CA TYR A 30 -6.15 4.71 7.57
C TYR A 30 -4.68 4.31 7.38
N GLY A 31 -4.44 3.00 7.23
CA GLY A 31 -3.15 2.53 6.72
C GLY A 31 -3.13 2.71 5.19
N GLU A 32 -1.96 2.79 4.58
CA GLU A 32 -1.82 3.01 3.14
C GLU A 32 -0.69 2.17 2.55
N ASN A 33 -0.98 1.46 1.47
CA ASN A 33 0.04 0.95 0.56
C ASN A 33 -0.09 1.64 -0.79
N ILE A 34 1.06 2.00 -1.37
CA ILE A 34 1.15 2.56 -2.71
C ILE A 34 2.00 1.64 -3.58
N ALA A 35 1.57 1.45 -4.82
CA ALA A 35 2.39 0.81 -5.84
C ALA A 35 2.43 1.69 -7.09
N TRP A 36 3.57 1.68 -7.78
CA TRP A 36 3.75 2.43 -9.02
C TRP A 36 4.36 1.54 -10.09
N ALA A 37 3.91 1.71 -11.32
CA ALA A 37 4.46 1.03 -12.47
C ALA A 37 4.54 1.97 -13.67
N SER A 38 5.54 1.75 -14.52
CA SER A 38 5.72 2.46 -15.79
C SER A 38 6.00 1.48 -16.92
N GLY A 39 5.45 1.76 -18.09
CA GLY A 39 5.54 0.89 -19.28
C GLY A 39 4.73 -0.41 -19.18
N VAL A 40 4.06 -0.66 -18.06
CA VAL A 40 3.23 -1.85 -17.83
C VAL A 40 1.97 -1.47 -17.07
N ARG A 41 0.88 -2.20 -17.32
CA ARG A 41 -0.35 -2.15 -16.55
C ARG A 41 -0.40 -3.38 -15.65
N LEU A 42 -0.49 -3.17 -14.35
CA LEU A 42 -0.58 -4.24 -13.37
C LEU A 42 -2.04 -4.67 -13.20
N THR A 43 -2.23 -5.91 -12.73
CA THR A 43 -3.52 -6.36 -12.22
C THR A 43 -3.55 -6.17 -10.70
N PRO A 44 -4.73 -6.10 -10.07
CA PRO A 44 -4.85 -6.07 -8.62
C PRO A 44 -4.08 -7.21 -7.94
N GLU A 45 -4.13 -8.42 -8.50
CA GLU A 45 -3.43 -9.60 -7.97
C GLU A 45 -1.91 -9.39 -7.99
N ARG A 46 -1.37 -8.78 -9.07
CA ARG A 46 0.07 -8.52 -9.14
C ARG A 46 0.51 -7.47 -8.13
N VAL A 47 -0.28 -6.42 -7.92
CA VAL A 47 0.01 -5.37 -6.93
C VAL A 47 0.07 -5.95 -5.53
N VAL A 48 -0.94 -6.74 -5.14
CA VAL A 48 -0.96 -7.40 -3.83
C VAL A 48 0.18 -8.42 -3.71
N ALA A 49 0.50 -9.16 -4.78
CA ALA A 49 1.63 -10.08 -4.77
C ALA A 49 2.98 -9.37 -4.56
N MET A 50 3.20 -8.20 -5.17
CA MET A 50 4.42 -7.41 -4.94
C MET A 50 4.58 -7.00 -3.48
N TRP A 51 3.51 -6.55 -2.83
CA TRP A 51 3.54 -6.27 -1.39
C TRP A 51 3.75 -7.54 -0.57
N GLY A 52 3.16 -8.67 -0.97
CA GLY A 52 3.33 -9.95 -0.30
C GLY A 52 4.74 -10.55 -0.43
N GLU A 53 5.42 -10.30 -1.55
CA GLU A 53 6.80 -10.74 -1.81
C GLU A 53 7.79 -10.12 -0.81
N GLU A 54 7.48 -8.96 -0.22
CA GLU A 54 8.32 -8.36 0.82
C GLU A 54 8.40 -9.19 2.11
N ARG A 55 7.57 -10.23 2.26
CA ARG A 55 7.72 -11.25 3.31
C ARG A 55 9.14 -11.80 3.40
N GLU A 56 9.83 -11.93 2.26
CA GLU A 56 11.22 -12.41 2.20
C GLU A 56 12.17 -11.57 3.06
N PHE A 57 11.88 -10.27 3.22
CA PHE A 57 12.71 -9.32 3.93
C PHE A 57 12.26 -9.05 5.37
N TYR A 58 11.17 -9.67 5.83
CA TYR A 58 10.64 -9.45 7.17
C TYR A 58 11.00 -10.59 8.13
N ASP A 59 11.70 -10.26 9.21
CA ASP A 59 11.96 -11.19 10.30
C ASP A 59 10.92 -11.01 11.43
N TYR A 60 10.09 -12.03 11.62
CA TYR A 60 9.06 -12.02 12.66
C TYR A 60 9.64 -12.12 14.08
N GLY A 61 10.81 -12.75 14.26
CA GLY A 61 11.46 -12.90 15.55
C GLY A 61 11.90 -11.57 16.14
N SER A 62 12.63 -10.78 15.34
CA SER A 62 13.10 -9.43 15.70
C SER A 62 12.08 -8.32 15.42
N ASN A 63 10.98 -8.61 14.72
CA ASN A 63 10.00 -7.62 14.26
C ASN A 63 10.65 -6.50 13.44
N SER A 64 11.52 -6.86 12.51
CA SER A 64 12.30 -5.89 11.74
C SER A 64 12.40 -6.28 10.28
N CYS A 65 12.57 -5.27 9.44
CA CYS A 65 12.98 -5.46 8.06
C CYS A 65 14.49 -5.73 7.97
N GLU A 66 14.89 -6.49 6.97
CA GLU A 66 16.28 -6.55 6.52
C GLU A 66 16.79 -5.14 6.18
N GLU A 67 18.05 -4.87 6.52
CA GLU A 67 18.67 -3.56 6.32
C GLU A 67 18.63 -3.13 4.85
N GLY A 68 18.10 -1.93 4.59
CA GLY A 68 17.96 -1.38 3.23
C GLY A 68 16.82 -1.99 2.41
N LYS A 69 15.99 -2.87 3.00
CA LYS A 69 14.79 -3.43 2.37
C LYS A 69 13.52 -2.76 2.89
N VAL A 70 12.42 -3.03 2.19
CA VAL A 70 11.07 -2.61 2.54
C VAL A 70 10.22 -3.85 2.77
N CYS A 71 9.45 -3.83 3.86
CA CYS A 71 8.48 -4.87 4.22
C CYS A 71 7.23 -4.30 4.90
N GLY A 72 7.12 -2.96 4.95
CA GLY A 72 5.97 -2.29 5.53
C GLY A 72 4.68 -2.56 4.75
N HIS A 73 4.77 -2.81 3.44
CA HIS A 73 3.59 -3.16 2.67
C HIS A 73 3.14 -4.57 3.00
N TYR A 74 4.07 -5.51 3.13
CA TYR A 74 3.76 -6.87 3.61
C TYR A 74 3.07 -6.84 4.96
N THR A 75 3.67 -6.18 5.97
CA THR A 75 3.12 -6.17 7.32
C THR A 75 1.74 -5.52 7.37
N GLN A 76 1.47 -4.51 6.55
CA GLN A 76 0.12 -3.94 6.42
C GLN A 76 -0.87 -4.91 5.77
N VAL A 77 -0.46 -5.68 4.75
CA VAL A 77 -1.32 -6.67 4.09
C VAL A 77 -1.76 -7.77 5.05
N VAL A 78 -0.87 -8.21 5.94
CA VAL A 78 -1.13 -9.29 6.90
C VAL A 78 -1.49 -8.80 8.31
N TRP A 79 -1.80 -7.51 8.47
CA TRP A 79 -2.10 -6.94 9.79
C TRP A 79 -3.39 -7.50 10.37
N GLU A 80 -3.29 -8.16 11.52
CA GLU A 80 -4.38 -8.93 12.13
C GLU A 80 -5.63 -8.09 12.38
N ASP A 81 -5.45 -6.84 12.83
CA ASP A 81 -6.56 -5.98 13.21
C ASP A 81 -7.24 -5.28 12.05
N THR A 82 -6.60 -5.21 10.88
CA THR A 82 -7.21 -4.60 9.71
C THR A 82 -8.41 -5.43 9.26
N ARG A 83 -9.60 -4.79 9.22
CA ARG A 83 -10.87 -5.47 8.89
C ARG A 83 -11.40 -5.12 7.51
N ARG A 84 -10.96 -3.99 6.96
CA ARG A 84 -11.48 -3.43 5.72
C ARG A 84 -10.33 -2.91 4.89
N VAL A 85 -10.41 -3.18 3.58
CA VAL A 85 -9.52 -2.62 2.57
C VAL A 85 -10.35 -1.98 1.47
N GLY A 86 -9.85 -0.92 0.86
CA GLY A 86 -10.37 -0.36 -0.39
C GLY A 86 -9.22 0.20 -1.21
N CYS A 87 -9.27 -0.01 -2.52
CA CYS A 87 -8.18 0.30 -3.41
C CYS A 87 -8.67 1.05 -4.64
N ALA A 88 -7.76 1.81 -5.24
CA ALA A 88 -7.97 2.52 -6.49
C ALA A 88 -6.69 2.52 -7.32
N VAL A 89 -6.85 2.75 -8.62
CA VAL A 89 -5.75 2.96 -9.55
C VAL A 89 -6.03 4.20 -10.38
N ALA A 90 -5.02 5.06 -10.51
CA ALA A 90 -5.04 6.16 -11.46
C ALA A 90 -3.96 5.95 -12.52
N ARG A 91 -4.31 6.25 -13.77
CA ARG A 91 -3.47 5.96 -14.93
C ARG A 91 -2.94 7.24 -15.53
N CYS A 92 -1.62 7.39 -15.56
CA CYS A 92 -0.95 8.41 -16.35
C CYS A 92 -0.63 7.89 -17.77
N GLU A 93 -0.04 8.76 -18.60
CA GLU A 93 0.27 8.46 -20.01
C GLU A 93 1.13 7.19 -20.15
N LYS A 94 2.19 7.07 -19.34
CA LYS A 94 3.15 5.94 -19.38
C LYS A 94 3.22 5.15 -18.09
N SER A 95 2.49 5.56 -17.05
CA SER A 95 2.54 4.97 -15.73
C SER A 95 1.16 4.79 -15.10
N GLU A 96 1.14 4.14 -13.95
CA GLU A 96 -0.01 4.10 -13.05
C GLU A 96 0.44 4.08 -11.61
N VAL A 97 -0.46 4.56 -10.75
CA VAL A 97 -0.31 4.54 -9.31
C VAL A 97 -1.52 3.84 -8.71
N TRP A 98 -1.25 2.90 -7.83
CA TRP A 98 -2.22 2.16 -7.05
C TRP A 98 -2.16 2.66 -5.62
N VAL A 99 -3.32 2.90 -5.03
CA VAL A 99 -3.47 3.27 -3.63
C VAL A 99 -4.44 2.29 -2.99
N CYS A 100 -4.06 1.69 -1.88
CA CYS A 100 -4.94 0.86 -1.05
C CYS A 100 -4.93 1.38 0.39
N ASN A 101 -6.11 1.64 0.94
CA ASN A 101 -6.26 2.04 2.33
C ASN A 101 -6.86 0.93 3.20
N TYR A 102 -6.42 0.87 4.46
CA TYR A 102 -6.67 -0.21 5.42
C TYR A 102 -7.28 0.33 6.73
N ASP A 103 -8.38 -0.27 7.21
CA ASP A 103 -9.11 0.18 8.39
C ASP A 103 -9.50 -0.98 9.32
N PRO A 104 -9.08 -0.98 10.59
CA PRO A 104 -8.10 -0.07 11.21
C PRO A 104 -6.70 -0.09 10.55
N PRO A 105 -5.92 0.99 10.69
CA PRO A 105 -4.52 1.05 10.23
C PRO A 105 -3.65 0.01 10.95
N GLY A 106 -2.65 -0.51 10.23
CA GLY A 106 -1.62 -1.37 10.78
C GLY A 106 -0.29 -0.65 10.97
N ASN A 107 0.79 -1.44 11.05
CA ASN A 107 2.18 -0.98 11.18
C ASN A 107 2.44 -0.10 12.41
N TRP A 108 1.77 -0.40 13.52
CA TRP A 108 2.03 0.27 14.80
C TRP A 108 3.46 -0.01 15.27
N VAL A 109 4.18 1.04 15.64
CA VAL A 109 5.59 0.95 16.04
C VAL A 109 5.73 0.02 17.24
N GLY A 110 6.53 -1.04 17.06
CA GLY A 110 6.80 -2.03 18.11
C GLY A 110 5.81 -3.19 18.16
N GLU A 111 4.73 -3.14 17.39
CA GLU A 111 3.75 -4.24 17.32
C GLU A 111 4.05 -5.18 16.15
N LYS A 112 3.66 -6.45 16.30
CA LYS A 112 3.79 -7.47 15.26
C LYS A 112 2.49 -7.51 14.45
N PRO A 113 2.55 -7.91 13.18
CA PRO A 113 1.36 -7.95 12.32
C PRO A 113 0.38 -9.07 12.67
N TYR A 114 0.77 -10.09 13.45
CA TYR A 114 -0.03 -11.23 13.91
C TYR A 114 0.70 -12.00 15.02
#